data_AF-A0A919ZV84-F1
#
_entry.id   AF-A0A919ZV84-F1
#
_cell.length_a   1.000
_cell.length_b   1.000
_cell.length_c   1.000
_cell.angle_alpha   90.00
_cell.angle_beta   90.00
_cell.angle_gamma   90.00
#
_symmetry.space_group_name_H-M   'P 1'
#
loop_
_entity.id
_entity.type
_entity.pdbx_description
1 polymer ?
#
loop_
_entity_poly.entity_id
_entity_poly.type
_entity_poly.pdbx_seq_one_letter_code
_entity_poly.pdbx_strand_id
1 'polypeptide(L)' 'MIISISDDAFDKEERESVLTELGLYEDVVDPNEYGQTTTKNQIEYEIEPMIVNNQLIGINFYSRIPSG' A
#
# COMPACT_ATOMS: atom_id res chain seq x y z
N MET A 1 6.23 8.86 6.12
CA MET A 1 4.85 9.11 5.64
C MET A 1 3.94 8.12 6.34
N ILE A 2 2.80 8.52 6.90
CA ILE A 2 1.89 7.58 7.58
C ILE A 2 0.64 7.48 6.70
N ILE A 3 0.44 6.32 6.08
CA ILE A 3 -0.77 6.00 5.33
C ILE A 3 -1.68 5.21 6.27
N SER A 4 -2.94 5.62 6.39
CA SER A 4 -3.92 4.95 7.24
C SER A 4 -5.15 4.59 6.42
N ILE A 5 -5.54 3.32 6.46
CA ILE A 5 -6.75 2.81 5.79
C ILE A 5 -7.90 2.95 6.79
N SER A 6 -8.89 3.77 6.46
CA SER A 6 -10.11 3.93 7.25
C SER A 6 -11.23 3.13 6.59
N ASP A 7 -11.19 1.81 6.77
CA ASP A 7 -12.22 0.89 6.30
C ASP A 7 -12.85 0.20 7.52
N ASP A 8 -14.16 0.36 7.66
CA ASP A 8 -14.94 -0.17 8.80
C ASP A 8 -14.99 -1.70 8.81
N ALA A 9 -14.64 -2.36 7.70
CA ALA A 9 -14.50 -3.81 7.61
C ALA A 9 -13.14 -4.33 8.11
N PHE A 10 -12.18 -3.44 8.39
CA PHE A 10 -10.85 -3.83 8.87
C PHE A 10 -10.66 -3.50 10.35
N ASP A 11 -10.26 -4.51 11.12
CA ASP A 11 -9.75 -4.30 12.47
C ASP A 11 -8.37 -3.65 12.45
N LYS A 12 -7.97 -3.02 13.56
CA LYS A 12 -6.68 -2.31 13.68
C LYS A 12 -5.50 -3.19 13.25
N GLU A 13 -5.49 -4.45 13.67
CA GLU A 13 -4.45 -5.41 13.29
C GLU A 13 -4.46 -5.74 11.80
N GLU A 14 -5.63 -5.85 11.18
CA GLU A 14 -5.75 -6.12 9.75
C GLU A 14 -5.26 -4.93 8.92
N ARG A 15 -5.54 -3.70 9.36
CA ARG A 15 -5.01 -2.47 8.73
C ARG A 15 -3.49 -2.44 8.79
N GLU A 16 -2.91 -2.68 9.96
CA GLU A 16 -1.45 -2.70 10.13
C GLU A 16 -0.81 -3.83 9.31
N SER A 17 -1.46 -4.99 9.22
CA SER A 17 -1.01 -6.11 8.37
C SER A 17 -1.06 -5.76 6.88
N VAL A 18 -2.09 -5.10 6.38
CA VAL A 18 -2.15 -4.64 4.98
C VAL A 18 -1.06 -3.63 4.69
N LEU A 19 -0.87 -2.66 5.59
CA LEU A 19 0.18 -1.64 5.42
C LEU A 19 1.58 -2.25 5.47
N THR A 20 1.79 -3.27 6.30
CA THR A 20 3.05 -4.04 6.36
C THR A 20 3.27 -4.85 5.09
N GLU A 21 2.24 -5.58 4.62
CA GLU A 21 2.28 -6.34 3.38
C GLU A 21 2.54 -5.43 2.17
N LEU A 22 2.03 -4.20 2.19
CA LEU A 22 2.29 -3.21 1.15
C LEU A 22 3.71 -2.62 1.17
N GLY A 23 4.55 -3.05 2.12
CA GLY A 23 5.94 -2.58 2.25
C GLY A 23 6.07 -1.17 2.84
N LEU A 24 5.00 -0.61 3.43
CA LEU A 24 5.00 0.76 3.95
C LEU A 24 5.80 0.95 5.24
N TYR A 25 6.08 -0.13 5.95
CA TYR A 25 6.85 -0.13 7.20
C TYR A 25 8.27 -0.68 7.04
N GLU A 26 8.61 -1.22 5.88
CA GLU A 26 9.98 -1.65 5.60
C GLU A 26 10.80 -0.42 5.17
N ASP A 27 12.03 -0.31 5.70
CA ASP A 27 13.03 0.64 5.20
C ASP A 27 13.51 0.13 3.82
N VAL A 28 12.64 0.24 2.82
CA VAL A 28 12.96 -0.15 1.45
C VAL A 28 13.97 0.86 0.92
N VAL A 29 15.19 0.37 0.65
CA VAL A 29 16.34 1.19 0.23
C VAL A 29 16.19 1.65 -1.22
N ASP A 30 15.48 0.87 -2.05
CA ASP A 30 15.18 1.22 -3.44
C ASP A 30 13.70 1.64 -3.60
N PRO A 31 13.42 2.88 -4.00
CA PRO A 31 12.06 3.33 -4.30
C PRO A 31 11.32 2.49 -5.35
N ASN A 32 12.04 1.77 -6.24
CA ASN A 32 11.43 0.90 -7.25
C ASN A 32 10.90 -0.42 -6.67
N GLU A 33 11.31 -0.78 -5.46
CA GLU A 33 10.80 -1.96 -4.75
C GLU A 33 9.55 -1.65 -3.92
N TYR A 34 9.25 -0.35 -3.69
CA TYR A 34 7.90 0.07 -3.34
C TYR A 34 7.01 -0.23 -4.55
N GLY A 35 5.97 -1.03 -4.43
CA GLY A 35 5.25 -1.48 -5.62
C GLY A 35 4.54 -2.79 -5.39
N GLN A 36 3.77 -2.85 -4.29
CA GLN A 36 3.11 -4.06 -3.88
C GLN A 36 1.61 -3.95 -4.08
N THR A 37 1.02 -5.07 -4.48
CA THR A 37 -0.41 -5.27 -4.55
C THR A 37 -0.77 -6.30 -3.49
N THR A 38 -1.67 -5.96 -2.57
CA THR A 38 -2.25 -6.93 -1.63
C THR A 38 -3.75 -7.00 -1.82
N THR A 39 -4.33 -8.18 -1.62
CA THR A 39 -5.78 -8.38 -1.67
C THR A 39 -6.25 -8.83 -0.31
N LYS A 40 -7.17 -8.07 0.30
CA LYS A 40 -7.76 -8.42 1.60
C LYS A 40 -9.22 -8.02 1.64
N ASN A 41 -10.07 -8.86 2.23
CA ASN A 41 -11.52 -8.66 2.29
C ASN A 41 -12.19 -8.35 0.94
N GLN A 42 -11.75 -9.03 -0.13
CA GLN A 42 -12.27 -8.79 -1.49
C GLN A 42 -12.03 -7.35 -2.00
N ILE A 43 -11.07 -6.64 -1.41
CA ILE A 43 -10.57 -5.36 -1.88
C ILE A 43 -9.10 -5.56 -2.24
N GLU A 44 -8.75 -5.19 -3.45
CA GLU A 44 -7.36 -5.16 -3.91
C GLU A 44 -6.81 -3.76 -3.69
N TYR A 45 -5.72 -3.70 -2.95
CA TYR A 45 -4.96 -2.50 -2.65
C TYR A 45 -3.67 -2.55 -3.45
N GLU A 46 -3.40 -1.50 -4.21
CA GLU A 46 -2.22 -1.38 -5.04
C GLU A 46 -1.50 -0.09 -4.68
N ILE A 47 -0.21 -0.20 -4.41
CA ILE A 47 0.65 0.95 -4.20
C ILE A 47 1.61 1.08 -5.37
N GLU A 48 1.64 2.26 -5.97
CA GLU A 48 2.59 2.61 -7.02
C GLU A 48 3.46 3.79 -6.54
N PRO A 49 4.78 3.62 -6.36
CA PRO A 49 5.66 4.72 -6.01
C PRO A 49 5.80 5.68 -7.18
N MET A 50 5.82 6.96 -6.89
CA MET A 50 6.21 7.98 -7.84
C MET A 50 7.68 8.32 -7.62
N ILE A 51 8.53 7.90 -8.56
CA ILE A 51 9.98 8.10 -8.50
C ILE A 51 10.38 9.13 -9.54
N VAL A 52 11.04 10.20 -9.10
CA VAL A 52 11.62 11.22 -9.99
C VAL A 52 13.06 11.43 -9.57
N ASN A 53 14.00 11.34 -10.52
CA ASN A 53 15.44 11.45 -10.27
C ASN A 53 15.95 10.49 -9.17
N ASN A 54 15.48 9.24 -9.18
CA ASN A 54 15.86 8.22 -8.20
C ASN A 54 15.43 8.55 -6.75
N GLN A 55 14.49 9.49 -6.59
CA GLN A 55 13.93 9.89 -5.32
C GLN A 55 12.42 9.61 -5.31
N LEU A 56 11.94 8.99 -4.23
CA LEU A 56 10.50 8.80 -4.01
C LEU A 56 9.87 10.15 -3.70
N ILE A 57 9.08 10.67 -4.64
CA ILE A 57 8.40 11.97 -4.51
C ILE A 57 6.95 11.83 -4.03
N GLY A 58 6.38 10.64 -4.13
CA GLY A 58 4.99 10.38 -3.78
C GLY A 58 4.65 8.91 -3.91
N ILE A 59 3.44 8.58 -3.48
CA ILE A 59 2.90 7.23 -3.53
C ILE A 59 1.47 7.35 -4.02
N ASN A 60 1.14 6.66 -5.10
CA ASN A 60 -0.23 6.47 -5.53
C ASN A 60 -0.79 5.25 -4.80
N PHE A 61 -1.96 5.42 -4.20
CA PHE A 61 -2.68 4.35 -3.53
C PHE A 61 -4.00 4.12 -4.27
N TYR A 62 -4.16 2.93 -4.81
CA TYR A 62 -5.38 2.50 -5.48
C TYR A 62 -6.07 1.43 -4.63
N SER A 63 -7.38 1.55 -4.48
CA SER A 63 -8.22 0.49 -3.93
C SER A 63 -9.32 0.16 -4.94
N ARG A 64 -9.46 -1.12 -5.26
CA ARG A 64 -10.52 -1.61 -6.15
C ARG A 64 -11.18 -2.84 -5.56
N ILE A 65 -12.50 -2.93 -5.71
CA ILE A 65 -13.23 -4.17 -5.47
C ILE A 65 -13.09 -4.98 -6.76
N PRO A 66 -12.44 -6.16 -6.77
CA PRO A 66 -12.35 -6.99 -7.96
C PRO A 66 -13.77 -7.45 -8.34
N SER A 67 -14.38 -6.76 -9.30
CA SER A 67 -15.60 -7.21 -9.92
C SER A 67 -15.25 -8.33 -10.90
N GLY A 68 -15.53 -9.58 -10.49
CA GLY A 68 -15.46 -10.74 -11.36
C GLY A 68 -16.48 -10.71 -12.49
#